data_AF-A0A535F9H0-F1
#
_entry.id   AF-A0A535F9H0-F1
#
_cell.length_a   1.000
_cell.length_b   1.000
_cell.length_c   1.000
_cell.angle_alpha   90.00
_cell.angle_beta   90.00
_cell.angle_gamma   90.00
#
_symmetry.space_group_name_H-M   'P 1'
#
loop_
_entity.id
_entity.type
_entity.pdbx_description
1 polymer ?
#
loop_
_entity_poly.entity_id
_entity_poly.type
_entity_poly.pdbx_seq_one_letter_code
_entity_poly.pdbx_strand_id
1 'polypeptide(L)'
;MSSPHNSEVTQERRKKEAIQITTGSRKKRSDAGIVLCNDRDEQALTWIGQQYAIRLDHLQWLLGSQPGRGAQHEAWISEGAARAVVTRWKSAGWVQAERIRAKEPFWVWLTHRGLRKMGLPYTSNDLEHTDLDALRHLHAINAIRLQLTHEQEGIRWISERQLLSRIVRRKGQTLLHRSDGEIHYSDGDIIAIEAEISSKGPFKLAENLMELLRGKEYLRLKDEYGWQQARMMSQSYESEYDQIWYFAPKKVRRLVYNVRAKLVSVGDLDSAEAERLVVRWYPLTQTDEEIEQEEQEDREARRDPALLDAPVSIEDDDRSLVIVARVGHLLFGSSLARE
;
A
#
# COMPACT_ATOMS: atom_id res chain seq x y z
N MET A 1 -50.92 40.95 -65.50
CA MET A 1 -49.95 41.57 -64.56
C MET A 1 -49.62 40.52 -63.51
N SER A 2 -48.55 39.76 -63.74
CA SER A 2 -48.13 38.64 -62.87
C SER A 2 -46.81 39.02 -62.21
N SER A 3 -46.84 39.10 -60.87
CA SER A 3 -45.71 39.50 -60.04
C SER A 3 -44.63 38.41 -59.94
N PRO A 4 -43.34 38.75 -60.11
CA PRO A 4 -42.22 37.86 -59.84
C PRO A 4 -41.63 38.18 -58.46
N HIS A 5 -41.96 37.38 -57.43
CA HIS A 5 -41.36 37.63 -56.11
C HIS A 5 -41.17 36.41 -55.19
N ASN A 6 -41.15 35.19 -55.73
CA ASN A 6 -41.07 33.97 -54.89
C ASN A 6 -39.91 33.00 -55.21
N SER A 7 -38.97 33.38 -56.10
CA SER A 7 -37.84 32.52 -56.48
C SER A 7 -36.54 32.80 -55.71
N GLU A 8 -36.34 34.00 -55.16
CA GLU A 8 -35.10 34.37 -54.47
C GLU A 8 -35.02 33.88 -53.01
N VAL A 9 -36.15 33.85 -52.29
CA VAL A 9 -36.20 33.43 -50.87
C VAL A 9 -35.82 31.96 -50.69
N THR A 10 -36.05 31.13 -51.70
CA THR A 10 -35.79 29.67 -51.66
C THR A 10 -34.32 29.34 -51.94
N GLN A 11 -33.59 30.20 -52.67
CA GLN A 11 -32.17 30.00 -52.97
C GLN A 11 -31.26 30.47 -51.82
N GLU A 12 -31.64 31.52 -51.09
CA GLU A 12 -30.88 31.99 -49.91
C GLU A 12 -30.98 31.04 -48.71
N ARG A 13 -32.14 30.39 -48.50
CA ARG A 13 -32.28 29.34 -47.46
C ARG A 13 -31.43 28.11 -47.75
N ARG A 14 -31.37 27.66 -49.01
CA ARG A 14 -30.51 26.54 -49.43
C ARG A 14 -29.01 26.85 -49.33
N LYS A 15 -28.58 28.10 -49.56
CA LYS A 15 -27.19 28.52 -49.33
C LYS A 15 -26.84 28.59 -47.83
N LYS A 16 -27.76 29.03 -46.97
CA LYS A 16 -27.53 29.03 -45.50
C LYS A 16 -27.49 27.62 -44.92
N GLU A 17 -28.31 26.68 -45.40
CA GLU A 17 -28.25 25.27 -45.01
C GLU A 17 -27.00 24.54 -45.54
N ALA A 18 -26.51 24.90 -46.74
CA ALA A 18 -25.27 24.33 -47.29
C ALA A 18 -24.01 24.84 -46.56
N ILE A 19 -24.03 26.05 -46.01
CA ILE A 19 -22.91 26.62 -45.23
C ILE A 19 -22.86 26.02 -43.80
N GLN A 20 -24.00 25.59 -43.25
CA GLN A 20 -24.07 25.08 -41.87
C GLN A 20 -23.62 23.60 -41.72
N ILE A 21 -23.51 22.85 -42.81
CA ILE A 21 -23.04 21.44 -42.82
C ILE A 21 -21.51 21.33 -42.96
N THR A 22 -20.79 22.43 -43.17
CA THR A 22 -19.32 22.46 -43.14
C THR A 22 -18.76 22.82 -41.76
N THR A 23 -19.46 22.45 -40.69
CA THR A 23 -18.90 22.48 -39.33
C THR A 23 -17.77 21.46 -39.27
N GLY A 24 -16.56 22.01 -39.14
CA GLY A 24 -15.30 21.30 -39.33
C GLY A 24 -15.29 19.91 -38.71
N SER A 25 -15.05 18.91 -39.57
CA SER A 25 -14.46 17.64 -39.16
C SER A 25 -13.27 17.99 -38.27
N ARG A 26 -13.46 17.81 -36.96
CA ARG A 26 -12.44 18.04 -35.95
C ARG A 26 -11.30 17.12 -36.36
N LYS A 27 -10.22 17.70 -36.91
CA LYS A 27 -9.06 16.99 -37.41
C LYS A 27 -8.71 15.95 -36.35
N LYS A 28 -8.92 14.67 -36.66
CA LYS A 28 -8.59 13.57 -35.75
C LYS A 28 -7.13 13.80 -35.39
N ARG A 29 -6.84 14.05 -34.11
CA ARG A 29 -5.47 14.28 -33.67
C ARG A 29 -4.64 13.08 -34.15
N SER A 30 -3.40 13.32 -34.56
CA SER A 30 -2.52 12.30 -35.14
C SER A 30 -2.20 11.14 -34.18
N ASP A 31 -2.53 11.30 -32.90
CA ASP A 31 -2.46 10.31 -31.83
C ASP A 31 -3.77 9.54 -31.63
N ALA A 32 -4.78 9.71 -32.49
CA ALA A 32 -6.06 9.01 -32.38
C ALA A 32 -5.87 7.48 -32.48
N GLY A 33 -5.77 6.82 -31.32
CA GLY A 33 -5.50 5.39 -31.17
C GLY A 33 -4.21 5.08 -30.39
N ILE A 34 -3.33 6.07 -30.17
CA ILE A 34 -2.13 5.93 -29.35
C ILE A 34 -2.43 6.47 -27.96
N VAL A 35 -2.58 5.58 -26.99
CA VAL A 35 -2.63 5.96 -25.58
C VAL A 35 -1.24 6.44 -25.16
N LEU A 36 -1.08 7.76 -25.01
CA LEU A 36 0.13 8.33 -24.43
C LEU A 36 0.17 8.04 -22.93
N CYS A 37 1.31 7.49 -22.48
CA CYS A 37 1.64 7.32 -21.07
C CYS A 37 2.22 8.66 -20.60
N ASN A 38 1.57 9.32 -19.65
CA ASN A 38 2.13 10.52 -19.01
C ASN A 38 2.86 10.14 -17.70
N ASP A 39 3.52 11.12 -17.08
CA ASP A 39 4.32 10.89 -15.88
C ASP A 39 3.48 10.34 -14.71
N ARG A 40 2.24 10.80 -14.55
CA ARG A 40 1.29 10.31 -13.55
C ARG A 40 0.93 8.83 -13.79
N ASP A 41 0.78 8.44 -15.05
CA ASP A 41 0.57 7.04 -15.42
C ASP A 41 1.78 6.19 -15.11
N GLU A 42 2.97 6.66 -15.46
CA GLU A 42 4.21 5.94 -15.24
C GLU A 42 4.46 5.71 -13.74
N GLN A 43 4.26 6.75 -12.92
CA GLN A 43 4.38 6.66 -11.48
C GLN A 43 3.36 5.69 -10.88
N ALA A 44 2.08 5.84 -11.22
CA ALA A 44 1.03 4.97 -10.71
C ALA A 44 1.21 3.51 -11.16
N LEU A 45 1.49 3.26 -12.44
CA LEU A 45 1.73 1.90 -12.96
C LEU A 45 2.99 1.26 -12.37
N THR A 46 4.05 2.05 -12.15
CA THR A 46 5.26 1.58 -11.45
C THR A 46 4.94 1.19 -10.01
N TRP A 47 4.18 2.02 -9.29
CA TRP A 47 3.74 1.76 -7.92
C TRP A 47 2.94 0.45 -7.83
N ILE A 48 1.96 0.26 -8.74
CA ILE A 48 1.13 -0.96 -8.80
C ILE A 48 2.00 -2.18 -9.13
N GLY A 49 2.92 -2.03 -10.09
CA GLY A 49 3.85 -3.08 -10.47
C GLY A 49 4.76 -3.50 -9.32
N GLN A 50 5.17 -2.57 -8.44
CA GLN A 50 5.93 -2.89 -7.24
C GLN A 50 5.08 -3.61 -6.18
N GLN A 51 3.80 -3.29 -6.01
CA GLN A 51 2.91 -3.92 -5.01
C GLN A 51 2.08 -5.09 -5.54
N TYR A 52 2.36 -5.64 -6.72
CA TYR A 52 1.51 -6.62 -7.42
C TYR A 52 0.21 -6.03 -7.98
N ALA A 53 -0.63 -5.43 -7.14
CA ALA A 53 -1.93 -4.88 -7.53
C ALA A 53 -2.38 -3.77 -6.59
N ILE A 54 -3.41 -3.02 -7.00
CA ILE A 54 -4.08 -1.99 -6.20
C ILE A 54 -5.60 -2.11 -6.34
N ARG A 55 -6.36 -1.79 -5.30
CA ARG A 55 -7.81 -1.67 -5.38
C ARG A 55 -8.22 -0.25 -5.77
N LEU A 56 -9.35 -0.10 -6.47
CA LEU A 56 -9.75 1.17 -7.08
C LEU A 56 -9.80 2.37 -6.10
N ASP A 57 -10.26 2.15 -4.87
CA ASP A 57 -10.30 3.14 -3.79
C ASP A 57 -8.89 3.63 -3.41
N HIS A 58 -7.93 2.74 -3.27
CA HIS A 58 -6.52 3.12 -3.07
C HIS A 58 -5.93 3.79 -4.31
N LEU A 59 -6.34 3.39 -5.52
CA LEU A 59 -5.91 4.03 -6.76
C LEU A 59 -6.44 5.46 -6.90
N GLN A 60 -7.64 5.75 -6.40
CA GLN A 60 -8.18 7.12 -6.36
C GLN A 60 -7.27 8.05 -5.57
N TRP A 61 -6.78 7.57 -4.42
CA TRP A 61 -5.88 8.33 -3.57
C TRP A 61 -4.48 8.45 -4.20
N LEU A 62 -3.91 7.34 -4.70
CA LEU A 62 -2.60 7.34 -5.37
C LEU A 62 -2.56 8.29 -6.58
N LEU A 63 -3.63 8.30 -7.38
CA LEU A 63 -3.71 9.24 -8.48
C LEU A 63 -3.86 10.66 -7.93
N GLY A 64 -4.72 10.89 -6.94
CA GLY A 64 -4.98 12.20 -6.36
C GLY A 64 -3.77 12.88 -5.72
N SER A 65 -2.84 12.11 -5.14
CA SER A 65 -1.61 12.64 -4.55
C SER A 65 -0.57 13.08 -5.59
N GLN A 66 -0.77 12.77 -6.87
CA GLN A 66 0.14 13.14 -7.96
C GLN A 66 -0.39 14.35 -8.75
N PRO A 67 0.48 15.31 -9.15
CA PRO A 67 0.08 16.46 -9.96
C PRO A 67 -0.66 16.04 -11.25
N GLY A 68 -1.82 16.65 -11.51
CA GLY A 68 -2.59 16.38 -12.73
C GLY A 68 -4.04 16.88 -12.69
N ARG A 69 -4.78 16.66 -13.80
CA ARG A 69 -6.22 16.97 -13.84
C ARG A 69 -6.95 16.26 -12.70
N GLY A 70 -7.72 17.04 -11.93
CA GLY A 70 -8.53 16.56 -10.80
C GLY A 70 -7.81 16.49 -9.46
N ALA A 71 -6.52 16.84 -9.37
CA ALA A 71 -5.70 16.72 -8.15
C ALA A 71 -5.41 18.06 -7.44
N GLN A 72 -6.15 19.14 -7.74
CA GLN A 72 -5.70 20.49 -7.34
C GLN A 72 -5.95 20.86 -5.87
N HIS A 73 -6.83 20.19 -5.13
CA HIS A 73 -7.13 20.58 -3.74
C HIS A 73 -7.49 19.43 -2.78
N GLU A 74 -7.68 18.22 -3.29
CA GLU A 74 -8.14 17.09 -2.50
C GLU A 74 -7.24 15.91 -2.89
N ALA A 75 -6.57 15.25 -1.93
CA ALA A 75 -5.56 14.21 -2.13
C ALA A 75 -6.11 12.89 -2.75
N TRP A 76 -7.20 12.97 -3.50
CA TRP A 76 -7.93 11.87 -4.11
C TRP A 76 -8.66 12.35 -5.36
N ILE A 77 -8.92 11.45 -6.31
CA ILE A 77 -9.84 11.70 -7.42
C ILE A 77 -11.15 10.94 -7.26
N SER A 78 -12.20 11.37 -7.95
CA SER A 78 -13.48 10.66 -7.95
C SER A 78 -13.36 9.26 -8.55
N GLU A 79 -14.24 8.35 -8.12
CA GLU A 79 -14.27 6.97 -8.64
C GLU A 79 -14.43 6.94 -10.16
N GLY A 80 -15.29 7.80 -10.71
CA GLY A 80 -15.50 7.93 -12.16
C GLY A 80 -14.23 8.36 -12.91
N ALA A 81 -13.44 9.26 -12.34
CA ALA A 81 -12.16 9.68 -12.91
C ALA A 81 -11.13 8.54 -12.87
N ALA A 82 -11.02 7.82 -11.75
CA ALA A 82 -10.14 6.66 -11.63
C ALA A 82 -10.54 5.55 -12.62
N ARG A 83 -11.85 5.27 -12.76
CA ARG A 83 -12.37 4.33 -13.77
C ARG A 83 -11.97 4.72 -15.19
N ALA A 84 -12.07 5.99 -15.55
CA ALA A 84 -11.69 6.46 -16.88
C ALA A 84 -10.18 6.25 -17.15
N VAL A 85 -9.32 6.46 -16.15
CA VAL A 85 -7.88 6.16 -16.22
C VAL A 85 -7.66 4.67 -16.43
N VAL A 86 -8.29 3.82 -15.62
CA VAL A 86 -8.18 2.35 -15.75
C VAL A 86 -8.68 1.86 -17.10
N THR A 87 -9.82 2.36 -17.60
CA THR A 87 -10.34 2.01 -18.94
C THR A 87 -9.30 2.33 -20.02
N ARG A 88 -8.65 3.49 -19.94
CA ARG A 88 -7.59 3.87 -20.88
C ARG A 88 -6.38 2.93 -20.79
N TRP A 89 -5.92 2.58 -19.58
CA TRP A 89 -4.83 1.62 -19.40
C TRP A 89 -5.19 0.21 -19.88
N LYS A 90 -6.45 -0.24 -19.67
CA LYS A 90 -6.98 -1.51 -20.21
C LYS A 90 -6.98 -1.49 -21.74
N SER A 91 -7.46 -0.41 -22.37
CA SER A 91 -7.44 -0.26 -23.83
C SER A 91 -6.01 -0.25 -24.41
N ALA A 92 -5.03 0.23 -23.65
CA ALA A 92 -3.61 0.15 -24.02
C ALA A 92 -3.00 -1.24 -23.77
N GLY A 93 -3.72 -2.15 -23.10
CA GLY A 93 -3.26 -3.48 -22.71
C GLY A 93 -2.21 -3.48 -21.60
N TRP A 94 -2.09 -2.39 -20.83
CA TRP A 94 -1.08 -2.28 -19.76
C TRP A 94 -1.54 -2.93 -18.45
N VAL A 95 -2.86 -2.95 -18.21
CA VAL A 95 -3.44 -3.50 -16.97
C VAL A 95 -4.59 -4.46 -17.26
N GLN A 96 -4.80 -5.38 -16.35
CA GLN A 96 -6.06 -6.06 -16.12
C GLN A 96 -6.77 -5.39 -14.94
N ALA A 97 -8.11 -5.48 -14.92
CA ALA A 97 -8.85 -5.01 -13.78
C ALA A 97 -10.19 -5.74 -13.64
N GLU A 98 -10.41 -6.39 -12.51
CA GLU A 98 -11.60 -7.20 -12.24
C GLU A 98 -12.12 -7.05 -10.81
N ARG A 99 -13.43 -7.25 -10.66
CA ARG A 99 -14.08 -7.28 -9.36
C ARG A 99 -14.06 -8.71 -8.82
N ILE A 100 -13.16 -8.96 -7.88
CA ILE A 100 -13.00 -10.29 -7.24
C ILE A 100 -14.08 -10.53 -6.17
N ARG A 101 -14.48 -9.50 -5.41
CA ARG A 101 -15.56 -9.56 -4.40
C ARG A 101 -16.73 -8.66 -4.78
N ALA A 102 -17.95 -9.18 -4.71
CA ALA A 102 -19.16 -8.49 -5.18
C ALA A 102 -19.40 -7.12 -4.53
N LYS A 103 -19.03 -6.97 -3.24
CA LYS A 103 -19.24 -5.74 -2.45
C LYS A 103 -18.00 -4.87 -2.31
N GLU A 104 -16.96 -5.11 -3.11
CA GLU A 104 -15.73 -4.32 -3.07
C GLU A 104 -15.47 -3.64 -4.42
N PRO A 105 -14.70 -2.53 -4.41
CA PRO A 105 -14.15 -1.98 -5.64
C PRO A 105 -13.27 -3.01 -6.36
N PHE A 106 -13.11 -2.85 -7.67
CA PHE A 106 -12.29 -3.78 -8.46
C PHE A 106 -10.80 -3.60 -8.18
N TRP A 107 -10.03 -4.66 -8.43
CA TRP A 107 -8.58 -4.65 -8.38
C TRP A 107 -7.99 -4.32 -9.75
N VAL A 108 -6.80 -3.72 -9.78
CA VAL A 108 -6.02 -3.36 -10.97
C VAL A 108 -4.61 -3.90 -10.80
N TRP A 109 -4.12 -4.62 -11.80
CA TRP A 109 -2.76 -5.14 -11.83
C TRP A 109 -2.17 -5.09 -13.24
N LEU A 110 -0.84 -5.00 -13.35
CA LEU A 110 -0.18 -4.90 -14.64
C LEU A 110 -0.20 -6.23 -15.37
N THR A 111 -0.44 -6.17 -16.68
CA THR A 111 -0.19 -7.29 -17.58
C THR A 111 1.32 -7.44 -17.83
N HIS A 112 1.72 -8.52 -18.50
CA HIS A 112 3.09 -8.66 -19.00
C HIS A 112 3.54 -7.47 -19.87
N ARG A 113 2.63 -6.93 -20.69
CA ARG A 113 2.90 -5.75 -21.52
C ARG A 113 3.08 -4.50 -20.65
N GLY A 114 2.26 -4.33 -19.62
CA GLY A 114 2.40 -3.23 -18.66
C GLY A 114 3.74 -3.28 -17.93
N LEU A 115 4.12 -4.45 -17.40
CA LEU A 115 5.40 -4.63 -16.70
C LEU A 115 6.59 -4.30 -17.59
N ARG A 116 6.62 -4.81 -18.83
CA ARG A 116 7.67 -4.44 -19.81
C ARG A 116 7.67 -2.94 -20.13
N LYS A 117 6.49 -2.33 -20.29
CA LYS A 117 6.36 -0.91 -20.59
C LYS A 117 6.94 -0.03 -19.48
N MET A 118 6.83 -0.46 -18.22
CA MET A 118 7.42 0.19 -17.04
C MET A 118 8.84 -0.28 -16.73
N GLY A 119 9.46 -1.12 -17.57
CA GLY A 119 10.81 -1.65 -17.33
C GLY A 119 10.93 -2.55 -16.09
N LEU A 120 9.83 -3.12 -15.60
CA LEU A 120 9.81 -3.91 -14.37
C LEU A 120 10.14 -5.39 -14.65
N PRO A 121 11.11 -6.00 -13.95
CA PRO A 121 11.61 -7.35 -14.23
C PRO A 121 10.76 -8.45 -13.58
N TYR A 122 9.45 -8.23 -13.42
CA TYR A 122 8.58 -9.16 -12.70
C TYR A 122 7.77 -10.03 -13.65
N THR A 123 7.39 -11.22 -13.17
CA THR A 123 6.38 -12.05 -13.84
C THR A 123 4.99 -11.49 -13.57
N SER A 124 4.14 -11.40 -14.59
CA SER A 124 2.73 -11.07 -14.43
C SER A 124 2.04 -12.12 -13.56
N ASN A 125 1.35 -11.69 -12.51
CA ASN A 125 0.52 -12.57 -11.69
C ASN A 125 -0.94 -12.38 -12.10
N ASP A 126 -1.69 -13.48 -12.14
CA ASP A 126 -3.13 -13.43 -12.29
C ASP A 126 -3.77 -13.30 -10.91
N LEU A 127 -4.41 -12.16 -10.67
CA LEU A 127 -4.98 -11.85 -9.37
C LEU A 127 -6.33 -12.53 -9.15
N GLU A 128 -7.03 -12.95 -10.21
CA GLU A 128 -8.36 -13.59 -10.11
C GLU A 128 -8.33 -14.91 -9.32
N HIS A 129 -7.18 -15.58 -9.32
CA HIS A 129 -6.94 -16.84 -8.62
C HIS A 129 -6.17 -16.69 -7.30
N THR A 130 -5.93 -15.45 -6.86
CA THR A 130 -5.28 -15.19 -5.58
C THR A 130 -6.26 -15.42 -4.43
N ASP A 131 -5.79 -16.02 -3.34
CA ASP A 131 -6.61 -16.30 -2.17
C ASP A 131 -7.08 -14.99 -1.49
N LEU A 132 -8.24 -15.08 -0.81
CA LEU A 132 -8.88 -13.89 -0.22
C LEU A 132 -8.05 -13.28 0.91
N ASP A 133 -7.26 -14.07 1.64
CA ASP A 133 -6.43 -13.57 2.73
C ASP A 133 -5.22 -12.80 2.18
N ALA A 134 -4.60 -13.28 1.09
CA ALA A 134 -3.58 -12.54 0.36
C ALA A 134 -4.12 -11.22 -0.22
N LEU A 135 -5.37 -11.17 -0.69
CA LEU A 135 -5.99 -9.91 -1.12
C LEU A 135 -6.22 -8.93 0.06
N ARG A 136 -6.64 -9.44 1.22
CA ARG A 136 -6.78 -8.61 2.44
C ARG A 136 -5.43 -8.08 2.92
N HIS A 137 -4.41 -8.93 2.88
CA HIS A 137 -3.02 -8.56 3.19
C HIS A 137 -2.50 -7.49 2.23
N LEU A 138 -2.66 -7.72 0.93
CA LEU A 138 -2.25 -6.77 -0.09
C LEU A 138 -3.00 -5.44 0.02
N HIS A 139 -4.28 -5.47 0.38
CA HIS A 139 -5.03 -4.26 0.68
C HIS A 139 -4.40 -3.50 1.84
N ALA A 140 -4.07 -4.19 2.94
CA ALA A 140 -3.45 -3.58 4.11
C ALA A 140 -2.10 -2.93 3.77
N ILE A 141 -1.22 -3.67 3.09
CA ILE A 141 0.10 -3.18 2.69
C ILE A 141 0.01 -2.00 1.72
N ASN A 142 -0.99 -1.99 0.84
CA ASN A 142 -1.25 -0.83 0.00
C ASN A 142 -1.64 0.39 0.84
N ALA A 143 -2.57 0.24 1.80
CA ALA A 143 -2.96 1.35 2.68
C ALA A 143 -1.77 1.88 3.50
N ILE A 144 -0.98 0.98 4.10
CA ILE A 144 0.22 1.30 4.87
C ILE A 144 1.23 2.06 4.02
N ARG A 145 1.57 1.55 2.83
CA ARG A 145 2.49 2.23 1.92
C ARG A 145 1.98 3.61 1.55
N LEU A 146 0.70 3.74 1.21
CA LEU A 146 0.12 5.04 0.85
C LEU A 146 0.28 6.03 2.00
N GLN A 147 -0.11 5.67 3.23
CA GLN A 147 0.03 6.56 4.38
C GLN A 147 1.49 6.94 4.67
N LEU A 148 2.40 5.95 4.72
CA LEU A 148 3.79 6.18 5.12
C LEU A 148 4.63 6.89 4.04
N THR A 149 4.18 6.88 2.78
CA THR A 149 4.91 7.55 1.69
C THR A 149 4.21 8.82 1.19
N HIS A 150 3.08 9.19 1.80
CA HIS A 150 2.43 10.46 1.48
C HIS A 150 3.30 11.62 1.95
N GLU A 151 3.61 12.56 1.05
CA GLU A 151 4.19 13.87 1.41
C GLU A 151 5.57 13.84 2.11
N GLN A 152 6.21 12.67 2.24
CA GLN A 152 7.52 12.54 2.89
C GLN A 152 8.65 12.49 1.86
N GLU A 153 9.40 13.59 1.79
CA GLU A 153 10.69 13.63 1.09
C GLU A 153 11.73 12.79 1.86
N GLY A 154 12.72 12.25 1.14
CA GLY A 154 13.82 11.48 1.74
C GLY A 154 13.47 10.03 2.10
N ILE A 155 12.24 9.57 1.84
CA ILE A 155 11.83 8.19 2.07
C ILE A 155 11.73 7.41 0.76
N ARG A 156 12.23 6.17 0.81
CA ARG A 156 12.08 5.20 -0.26
C ARG A 156 11.43 3.92 0.26
N TRP A 157 10.29 3.57 -0.32
CA TRP A 157 9.66 2.28 -0.11
C TRP A 157 10.28 1.18 -0.99
N ILE A 158 10.57 0.02 -0.39
CA ILE A 158 10.91 -1.22 -1.09
C ILE A 158 9.83 -2.26 -0.79
N SER A 159 9.08 -2.72 -1.79
CA SER A 159 8.02 -3.72 -1.59
C SER A 159 8.56 -5.14 -1.43
N GLU A 160 7.77 -6.04 -0.83
CA GLU A 160 8.09 -7.48 -0.79
C GLU A 160 8.49 -8.01 -2.17
N ARG A 161 7.79 -7.60 -3.24
CA ARG A 161 8.09 -8.01 -4.62
C ARG A 161 9.50 -7.60 -5.07
N GLN A 162 9.93 -6.40 -4.68
CA GLN A 162 11.28 -5.91 -4.95
C GLN A 162 12.34 -6.66 -4.14
N LEU A 163 12.04 -7.00 -2.88
CA LEU A 163 12.91 -7.82 -2.05
C LEU A 163 13.04 -9.24 -2.60
N LEU A 164 11.93 -9.82 -3.08
CA LEU A 164 11.89 -11.13 -3.73
C LEU A 164 12.74 -11.19 -4.99
N SER A 165 12.70 -10.16 -5.83
CA SER A 165 13.43 -10.17 -7.11
C SER A 165 14.95 -10.16 -6.93
N ARG A 166 15.44 -9.76 -5.75
CA ARG A 166 16.88 -9.77 -5.40
C ARG A 166 17.39 -11.14 -4.94
N ILE A 167 16.51 -12.11 -4.68
CA ILE A 167 16.88 -13.40 -4.12
C ILE A 167 17.03 -14.47 -5.21
N VAL A 168 18.20 -15.08 -5.30
CA VAL A 168 18.43 -16.28 -6.11
C VAL A 168 18.02 -17.50 -5.29
N ARG A 169 16.87 -18.10 -5.58
CA ARG A 169 16.41 -19.33 -4.91
C ARG A 169 17.26 -20.53 -5.33
N ARG A 170 17.83 -21.24 -4.35
CA ARG A 170 18.43 -22.57 -4.54
C ARG A 170 17.53 -23.64 -3.95
N LYS A 171 17.43 -24.79 -4.63
CA LYS A 171 16.58 -25.91 -4.18
C LYS A 171 17.05 -26.41 -2.81
N GLY A 172 16.13 -26.52 -1.86
CA GLY A 172 16.40 -26.99 -0.50
C GLY A 172 16.94 -25.94 0.47
N GLN A 173 17.08 -24.68 0.04
CA GLN A 173 17.55 -23.61 0.91
C GLN A 173 16.40 -23.01 1.72
N THR A 174 16.51 -23.02 3.05
CA THR A 174 15.64 -22.24 3.93
C THR A 174 15.85 -20.75 3.64
N LEU A 175 14.75 -20.02 3.45
CA LEU A 175 14.79 -18.58 3.22
C LEU A 175 14.45 -17.85 4.51
N LEU A 176 15.19 -16.77 4.74
CA LEU A 176 14.89 -15.83 5.82
C LEU A 176 13.48 -15.28 5.61
N HIS A 177 12.74 -15.19 6.72
CA HIS A 177 11.50 -14.44 6.77
C HIS A 177 11.77 -13.02 6.30
N ARG A 178 10.87 -12.54 5.44
CA ARG A 178 11.01 -11.28 4.74
C ARG A 178 9.84 -10.41 5.17
N SER A 179 10.15 -9.14 5.35
CA SER A 179 9.20 -8.06 5.56
C SER A 179 8.27 -7.87 4.37
N ASP A 180 7.04 -7.47 4.65
CA ASP A 180 6.07 -7.13 3.60
C ASP A 180 6.45 -5.85 2.84
N GLY A 181 7.28 -5.01 3.47
CA GLY A 181 7.99 -3.91 2.83
C GLY A 181 9.07 -3.34 3.73
N GLU A 182 9.86 -2.43 3.17
CA GLU A 182 10.86 -1.67 3.90
C GLU A 182 10.72 -0.18 3.59
N ILE A 183 10.99 0.64 4.60
CA ILE A 183 11.18 2.08 4.48
C ILE A 183 12.67 2.35 4.64
N HIS A 184 13.25 2.98 3.63
CA HIS A 184 14.64 3.41 3.62
C HIS A 184 14.66 4.94 3.74
N TYR A 185 15.24 5.45 4.82
CA TYR A 185 15.45 6.87 5.03
C TYR A 185 16.76 7.34 4.38
N SER A 186 16.88 8.64 4.15
CA SER A 186 18.05 9.24 3.49
C SER A 186 19.33 9.22 4.34
N ASP A 187 19.19 9.13 5.66
CA ASP A 187 20.28 8.98 6.62
C ASP A 187 20.84 7.55 6.69
N GLY A 188 20.12 6.58 6.11
CA GLY A 188 20.53 5.19 6.03
C GLY A 188 19.67 4.25 6.87
N ASP A 189 18.77 4.78 7.70
CA ASP A 189 17.91 3.95 8.55
C ASP A 189 16.95 3.10 7.70
N ILE A 190 16.78 1.84 8.11
CA ILE A 190 15.88 0.89 7.47
C ILE A 190 14.86 0.39 8.47
N ILE A 191 13.58 0.63 8.16
CA ILE A 191 12.46 0.09 8.94
C ILE A 191 11.79 -1.03 8.16
N ALA A 192 11.72 -2.22 8.75
CA ALA A 192 10.92 -3.32 8.23
C ALA A 192 9.44 -3.12 8.57
N ILE A 193 8.57 -3.39 7.61
CA ILE A 193 7.12 -3.27 7.72
C ILE A 193 6.47 -4.64 7.62
N GLU A 194 5.61 -4.96 8.58
CA GLU A 194 4.82 -6.19 8.64
C GLU A 194 3.33 -5.84 8.80
N ALA A 195 2.47 -6.35 7.91
CA ALA A 195 1.02 -6.25 8.07
C ALA A 195 0.47 -7.57 8.63
N GLU A 196 0.40 -7.69 9.95
CA GLU A 196 -0.13 -8.89 10.58
C GLU A 196 -1.67 -8.82 10.69
N ILE A 197 -2.35 -9.17 9.59
CA ILE A 197 -3.81 -9.06 9.46
C ILE A 197 -4.55 -10.30 9.98
N SER A 198 -3.88 -11.45 10.01
CA SER A 198 -4.41 -12.70 10.54
C SER A 198 -3.54 -13.20 11.69
N SER A 199 -4.15 -13.94 12.61
CA SER A 199 -3.42 -14.49 13.75
C SER A 199 -2.55 -15.66 13.28
N LYS A 200 -1.24 -15.47 13.21
CA LYS A 200 -0.27 -16.57 13.19
C LYS A 200 -0.24 -17.23 14.57
N GLY A 201 0.13 -18.51 14.64
CA GLY A 201 0.36 -19.15 15.94
C GLY A 201 1.49 -18.44 16.70
N PRO A 202 1.43 -18.33 18.05
CA PRO A 202 2.42 -17.59 18.84
C PRO A 202 3.88 -18.00 18.55
N PHE A 203 4.12 -19.30 18.35
CA PHE A 203 5.44 -19.81 17.99
C PHE A 203 5.92 -19.30 16.63
N LYS A 204 5.06 -19.33 15.60
CA LYS A 204 5.44 -18.88 14.26
C LYS A 204 5.72 -17.37 14.24
N LEU A 205 4.93 -16.61 14.97
CA LEU A 205 5.15 -15.17 15.14
C LEU A 205 6.48 -14.90 15.87
N ALA A 206 6.79 -15.65 16.95
CA ALA A 206 8.06 -15.53 17.65
C ALA A 206 9.24 -15.79 16.71
N GLU A 207 9.21 -16.86 15.92
CA GLU A 207 10.29 -17.16 14.97
C GLU A 207 10.45 -16.09 13.89
N ASN A 208 9.33 -15.55 13.38
CA ASN A 208 9.35 -14.46 12.42
C ASN A 208 10.00 -13.19 13.03
N LEU A 209 9.65 -12.84 14.27
CA LEU A 209 10.26 -11.73 15.00
C LEU A 209 11.77 -11.92 15.14
N MET A 210 12.23 -13.11 15.56
CA MET A 210 13.66 -13.40 15.70
C MET A 210 14.40 -13.31 14.36
N GLU A 211 13.81 -13.83 13.28
CA GLU A 211 14.39 -13.75 11.94
C GLU A 211 14.51 -12.31 11.44
N LEU A 212 13.54 -11.44 11.72
CA LEU A 212 13.61 -10.02 11.37
C LEU A 212 14.60 -9.25 12.25
N LEU A 213 14.69 -9.55 13.56
CA LEU A 213 15.59 -8.84 14.48
C LEU A 213 17.06 -9.20 14.29
N ARG A 214 17.35 -10.47 13.95
CA ARG A 214 18.71 -11.04 13.98
C ARG A 214 19.19 -11.56 12.61
N GLY A 215 18.31 -11.53 11.62
CA GLY A 215 18.64 -11.73 10.22
C GLY A 215 19.19 -13.12 9.89
N LYS A 216 20.10 -13.15 8.90
CA LYS A 216 20.61 -14.39 8.30
C LYS A 216 21.36 -15.28 9.29
N GLU A 217 21.98 -14.70 10.30
CA GLU A 217 22.74 -15.48 11.27
C GLU A 217 21.82 -16.29 12.19
N TYR A 218 20.70 -15.71 12.64
CA TYR A 218 19.69 -16.48 13.37
C TYR A 218 19.17 -17.66 12.55
N LEU A 219 18.86 -17.43 11.26
CA LEU A 219 18.41 -18.51 10.39
C LEU A 219 19.46 -19.62 10.25
N ARG A 220 20.72 -19.25 10.06
CA ARG A 220 21.84 -20.20 9.95
C ARG A 220 21.96 -21.06 11.22
N LEU A 221 21.95 -20.42 12.39
CA LEU A 221 22.02 -21.10 13.68
C LEU A 221 20.79 -21.98 13.94
N LYS A 222 19.60 -21.53 13.51
CA LYS A 222 18.36 -22.29 13.63
C LYS A 222 18.39 -23.57 12.79
N ASP A 223 18.91 -23.50 11.57
CA ASP A 223 19.08 -24.67 10.70
C ASP A 223 20.12 -25.66 11.25
N GLU A 224 21.17 -25.17 11.91
CA GLU A 224 22.26 -26.00 12.43
C GLU A 224 21.98 -26.62 13.81
N TYR A 225 21.38 -25.85 14.73
CA TYR A 225 21.26 -26.20 16.14
C TYR A 225 19.81 -26.28 16.65
N GLY A 226 18.83 -25.91 15.82
CA GLY A 226 17.44 -25.75 16.25
C GLY A 226 17.15 -24.39 16.87
N TRP A 227 15.86 -24.07 17.01
CA TRP A 227 15.40 -22.73 17.39
C TRP A 227 15.80 -22.34 18.82
N GLN A 228 15.80 -23.27 19.79
CA GLN A 228 16.17 -22.95 21.18
C GLN A 228 17.62 -22.46 21.27
N GLN A 229 18.55 -23.25 20.73
CA GLN A 229 19.97 -22.92 20.74
C GLN A 229 20.25 -21.67 19.89
N ALA A 230 19.57 -21.52 18.75
CA ALA A 230 19.73 -20.35 17.90
C ALA A 230 19.37 -19.05 18.64
N ARG A 231 18.29 -19.02 19.43
CA ARG A 231 17.91 -17.82 20.21
C ARG A 231 18.98 -17.43 21.22
N MET A 232 19.58 -18.40 21.90
CA MET A 232 20.68 -18.12 22.84
C MET A 232 21.95 -17.65 22.12
N MET A 233 22.34 -18.34 21.04
CA MET A 233 23.59 -18.08 20.33
C MET A 233 23.55 -16.80 19.49
N SER A 234 22.36 -16.32 19.15
CA SER A 234 22.19 -15.18 18.27
C SER A 234 22.04 -13.84 18.99
N GLN A 235 22.11 -13.80 20.33
CA GLN A 235 21.86 -12.56 21.12
C GLN A 235 22.76 -11.38 20.75
N SER A 236 23.97 -11.62 20.21
CA SER A 236 24.88 -10.55 19.78
C SER A 236 24.74 -10.16 18.31
N TYR A 237 23.75 -10.71 17.59
CA TYR A 237 23.55 -10.44 16.17
C TYR A 237 22.30 -9.61 15.96
N GLU A 238 22.45 -8.61 15.08
CA GLU A 238 21.35 -7.75 14.67
C GLU A 238 21.20 -7.83 13.15
N SER A 239 19.96 -7.71 12.69
CA SER A 239 19.65 -7.52 11.28
C SER A 239 19.98 -6.10 10.84
N GLU A 240 19.73 -5.83 9.55
CA GLU A 240 19.90 -4.50 8.97
C GLU A 240 18.80 -3.50 9.34
N TYR A 241 17.77 -3.91 10.08
CA TYR A 241 16.62 -3.06 10.37
C TYR A 241 16.79 -2.33 11.71
N ASP A 242 16.76 -1.01 11.71
CA ASP A 242 16.77 -0.22 12.95
C ASP A 242 15.51 -0.51 13.78
N GLN A 243 14.36 -0.63 13.10
CA GLN A 243 13.08 -0.98 13.72
C GLN A 243 12.26 -1.91 12.84
N ILE A 244 11.32 -2.62 13.48
CA ILE A 244 10.33 -3.47 12.81
C ILE A 244 8.95 -3.01 13.26
N TRP A 245 8.14 -2.54 12.32
CA TRP A 245 6.80 -2.01 12.57
C TRP A 245 5.74 -3.02 12.16
N TYR A 246 4.98 -3.48 13.14
CA TYR A 246 3.85 -4.39 12.97
C TYR A 246 2.53 -3.63 12.93
N PHE A 247 1.91 -3.54 11.76
CA PHE A 247 0.56 -3.02 11.59
C PHE A 247 -0.46 -4.15 11.76
N ALA A 248 -1.30 -4.07 12.78
CA ALA A 248 -2.20 -5.18 13.08
C ALA A 248 -3.54 -4.76 13.70
N PRO A 249 -4.62 -5.54 13.50
CA PRO A 249 -5.88 -5.37 14.24
C PRO A 249 -5.69 -5.61 15.74
N LYS A 250 -6.55 -4.99 16.57
CA LYS A 250 -6.48 -5.05 18.05
C LYS A 250 -6.19 -6.45 18.61
N LYS A 251 -6.91 -7.48 18.15
CA LYS A 251 -6.70 -8.87 18.61
C LYS A 251 -5.30 -9.39 18.29
N VAL A 252 -4.76 -9.04 17.13
CA VAL A 252 -3.44 -9.46 16.68
C VAL A 252 -2.35 -8.63 17.35
N ARG A 253 -2.55 -7.32 17.59
CA ARG A 253 -1.62 -6.48 18.37
C ARG A 253 -1.37 -7.06 19.76
N ARG A 254 -2.44 -7.46 20.47
CA ARG A 254 -2.32 -8.17 21.76
C ARG A 254 -1.47 -9.42 21.66
N LEU A 255 -1.64 -10.21 20.60
CA LEU A 255 -0.82 -11.39 20.38
C LEU A 255 0.66 -11.02 20.16
N VAL A 256 0.96 -9.97 19.37
CA VAL A 256 2.33 -9.47 19.17
C VAL A 256 2.94 -9.02 20.50
N TYR A 257 2.22 -8.25 21.30
CA TYR A 257 2.67 -7.83 22.63
C TYR A 257 2.93 -9.03 23.56
N ASN A 258 2.04 -10.01 23.59
CA ASN A 258 2.19 -11.20 24.42
C ASN A 258 3.39 -12.04 24.01
N VAL A 259 3.62 -12.21 22.70
CA VAL A 259 4.81 -12.91 22.19
C VAL A 259 6.08 -12.14 22.53
N ARG A 260 6.12 -10.82 22.28
CA ARG A 260 7.25 -9.94 22.64
C ARG A 260 7.58 -10.06 24.13
N ALA A 261 6.60 -9.89 25.00
CA ALA A 261 6.79 -9.98 26.43
C ALA A 261 7.20 -11.38 26.90
N LYS A 262 6.65 -12.42 26.28
CA LYS A 262 7.05 -13.79 26.60
C LYS A 262 8.53 -14.02 26.28
N LEU A 263 9.00 -13.56 25.13
CA LEU A 263 10.40 -13.66 24.73
C LEU A 263 11.33 -12.90 25.70
N VAL A 264 10.93 -11.70 26.13
CA VAL A 264 11.67 -10.95 27.17
C VAL A 264 11.69 -11.72 28.49
N SER A 265 10.55 -12.25 28.94
CA SER A 265 10.44 -12.96 30.23
C SER A 265 11.31 -14.22 30.32
N VAL A 266 11.60 -14.86 29.18
CA VAL A 266 12.44 -16.07 29.11
C VAL A 266 13.90 -15.76 28.74
N GLY A 267 14.25 -14.49 28.55
CA GLY A 267 15.61 -14.06 28.20
C GLY A 267 15.99 -14.30 26.73
N ASP A 268 15.02 -14.58 25.86
CA ASP A 268 15.26 -14.74 24.41
C ASP A 268 15.41 -13.38 23.72
N LEU A 269 14.82 -12.32 24.27
CA LEU A 269 14.99 -10.93 23.85
C LEU A 269 15.41 -10.07 25.05
N ASP A 270 16.33 -9.13 24.83
CA ASP A 270 16.57 -8.07 25.80
C ASP A 270 15.62 -6.87 25.63
N SER A 271 15.69 -5.91 26.54
CA SER A 271 14.83 -4.72 26.51
C SER A 271 15.09 -3.82 25.29
N ALA A 272 16.33 -3.72 24.82
CA ALA A 272 16.68 -2.89 23.68
C ALA A 272 16.18 -3.51 22.36
N GLU A 273 16.32 -4.83 22.19
CA GLU A 273 15.74 -5.56 21.07
C GLU A 273 14.21 -5.46 21.08
N ALA A 274 13.58 -5.53 22.26
CA ALA A 274 12.14 -5.38 22.39
C ALA A 274 11.64 -3.97 22.01
N GLU A 275 12.43 -2.92 22.24
CA GLU A 275 12.10 -1.55 21.84
C GLU A 275 12.13 -1.33 20.32
N ARG A 276 12.92 -2.13 19.58
CA ARG A 276 12.94 -2.12 18.12
C ARG A 276 11.67 -2.71 17.50
N LEU A 277 10.88 -3.45 18.27
CA LEU A 277 9.59 -4.02 17.87
C LEU A 277 8.44 -3.06 18.18
N VAL A 278 8.06 -2.27 17.19
CA VAL A 278 6.99 -1.28 17.29
C VAL A 278 5.69 -1.88 16.77
N VAL A 279 4.60 -1.74 17.53
CA VAL A 279 3.29 -2.24 17.12
C VAL A 279 2.38 -1.06 16.82
N ARG A 280 1.79 -1.07 15.63
CA ARG A 280 0.91 -0.04 15.09
C ARG A 280 -0.50 -0.54 14.79
N TRP A 281 -1.48 0.34 14.83
CA TRP A 281 -2.87 0.04 14.57
C TRP A 281 -3.12 -0.24 13.09
N TYR A 282 -3.93 -1.27 12.83
CA TYR A 282 -4.55 -1.49 11.53
C TYR A 282 -6.03 -1.89 11.69
N PRO A 283 -7.01 -1.29 10.99
CA PRO A 283 -6.86 -0.19 10.03
C PRO A 283 -6.18 1.04 10.63
N LEU A 284 -5.52 1.81 9.76
CA LEU A 284 -4.69 2.95 10.16
C LEU A 284 -5.55 4.01 10.84
N THR A 285 -5.04 4.55 11.95
CA THR A 285 -5.64 5.66 12.70
C THR A 285 -5.69 6.91 11.83
N GLN A 286 -6.78 7.66 11.94
CA GLN A 286 -7.06 8.83 11.11
C GLN A 286 -7.09 10.13 11.90
N THR A 287 -7.11 10.06 13.23
CA THR A 287 -7.17 11.23 14.12
C THR A 287 -6.00 11.25 15.11
N ASP A 288 -5.63 12.44 15.57
CA ASP A 288 -4.56 12.62 16.57
C ASP A 288 -4.91 11.93 17.89
N GLU A 289 -6.19 11.95 18.30
CA GLU A 289 -6.68 11.24 19.49
C GLU A 289 -6.46 9.73 19.40
N GLU A 290 -6.69 9.13 18.22
CA GLU A 290 -6.44 7.71 17.99
C GLU A 290 -4.94 7.39 18.01
N ILE A 291 -4.09 8.28 17.50
CA ILE A 291 -2.63 8.14 17.54
C ILE A 291 -2.11 8.22 18.97
N GLU A 292 -2.57 9.19 19.76
CA GLU A 292 -2.21 9.31 21.19
C GLU A 292 -2.65 8.08 21.99
N GLN A 293 -3.85 7.56 21.69
CA GLN A 293 -4.36 6.33 22.30
C GLN A 293 -3.50 5.12 21.92
N GLU A 294 -3.08 5.03 20.66
CA GLU A 294 -2.18 4.01 20.16
C GLU A 294 -0.82 4.02 20.88
N GLU A 295 -0.22 5.21 21.04
CA GLU A 295 1.04 5.39 21.75
C GLU A 295 0.91 5.08 23.25
N GLN A 296 -0.23 5.42 23.87
CA GLN A 296 -0.52 5.06 25.25
C GLN A 296 -0.66 3.54 25.40
N GLU A 297 -1.38 2.87 24.50
CA GLU A 297 -1.54 1.40 24.53
C GLU A 297 -0.20 0.69 24.36
N ASP A 298 0.68 1.14 23.46
CA ASP A 298 2.02 0.55 23.32
C ASP A 298 2.88 0.80 24.56
N ARG A 299 2.84 1.99 25.16
CA ARG A 299 3.54 2.28 26.44
C ARG A 299 3.06 1.39 27.57
N GLU A 300 1.75 1.18 27.69
CA GLU A 300 1.17 0.27 28.69
C GLU A 300 1.56 -1.18 28.42
N ALA A 301 1.51 -1.62 27.17
CA ALA A 301 1.93 -2.96 26.74
C ALA A 301 3.41 -3.24 27.02
N ARG A 302 4.27 -2.21 26.96
CA ARG A 302 5.69 -2.30 27.33
C ARG A 302 5.88 -2.43 28.84
N ARG A 303 5.04 -1.76 29.64
CA ARG A 303 5.14 -1.75 31.10
C ARG A 303 4.64 -3.03 31.73
N ASP A 304 3.45 -3.46 31.34
CA ASP A 304 2.83 -4.70 31.82
C ASP A 304 1.79 -5.19 30.79
N PRO A 305 2.10 -6.22 30.00
CA PRO A 305 1.18 -6.78 29.02
C PRO A 305 -0.15 -7.26 29.61
N ALA A 306 -0.19 -7.63 30.89
CA ALA A 306 -1.42 -8.06 31.57
C ALA A 306 -2.42 -6.89 31.73
N LEU A 307 -1.98 -5.63 31.66
CA LEU A 307 -2.88 -4.47 31.66
C LEU A 307 -3.77 -4.41 30.41
N LEU A 308 -3.36 -5.06 29.31
CA LEU A 308 -4.17 -5.15 28.10
C LEU A 308 -5.36 -6.12 28.23
N ASP A 309 -5.37 -6.98 29.25
CA ASP A 309 -6.43 -7.95 29.54
C ASP A 309 -7.57 -7.36 30.41
N ALA A 310 -7.45 -6.10 30.85
CA ALA A 310 -8.56 -5.42 31.48
C ALA A 310 -9.76 -5.35 30.50
N PRO A 311 -10.99 -5.71 30.94
CA PRO A 311 -12.16 -5.58 30.10
C PRO A 311 -12.38 -4.11 29.77
N VAL A 312 -12.10 -3.74 28.52
CA VAL A 312 -12.53 -2.45 27.98
C VAL A 312 -14.05 -2.47 27.99
N SER A 313 -14.68 -1.55 28.70
CA SER A 313 -16.12 -1.31 28.62
C SER A 313 -16.44 -0.92 27.17
N ILE A 314 -16.93 -1.88 26.40
CA ILE A 314 -17.41 -1.66 25.03
C ILE A 314 -18.82 -1.09 25.16
N GLU A 315 -18.95 0.23 25.11
CA GLU A 315 -20.16 0.84 24.57
C GLU A 315 -19.94 1.00 23.05
N ASP A 316 -20.82 0.35 22.29
CA ASP A 316 -21.10 0.41 20.85
C ASP A 316 -20.13 1.14 19.90
N ASP A 317 -19.63 0.40 18.90
CA ASP A 317 -19.49 1.00 17.55
C ASP A 317 -19.65 -0.05 16.43
N ASP A 318 -20.90 -0.39 16.13
CA ASP A 318 -21.33 -1.04 14.89
C ASP A 318 -21.62 0.04 13.81
N ARG A 319 -20.62 0.89 13.53
CA ARG A 319 -20.67 1.84 12.40
C ARG A 319 -19.43 1.70 11.52
N SER A 320 -19.46 0.69 10.64
CA SER A 320 -18.67 0.75 9.40
C SER A 320 -19.57 0.50 8.19
N LEU A 321 -20.42 1.49 7.92
CA LEU A 321 -21.11 1.69 6.65
C LEU A 321 -20.72 3.09 6.15
N VAL A 322 -19.91 3.12 5.08
CA VAL A 322 -19.65 4.28 4.19
C VAL A 322 -19.26 5.58 4.91
N ILE A 323 -17.95 5.80 5.07
CA ILE A 323 -17.43 7.14 5.40
C ILE A 323 -16.49 7.59 4.28
N VAL A 324 -16.96 8.63 3.59
CA VAL A 324 -16.22 9.46 2.66
C VAL A 324 -15.11 10.17 3.44
N ALA A 325 -13.87 10.00 3.00
CA ALA A 325 -12.69 10.59 3.61
C ALA A 325 -12.81 12.12 3.67
N ARG A 326 -12.68 12.67 4.88
CA ARG A 326 -12.37 14.07 5.12
C ARG A 326 -11.19 14.09 6.09
N VAL A 327 -9.97 14.14 5.56
CA VAL A 327 -8.74 14.31 6.33
C VAL A 327 -8.11 15.60 5.86
N GLY A 328 -7.99 16.55 6.78
CA GLY A 328 -7.24 17.78 6.61
C GLY A 328 -6.30 17.95 7.80
N HIS A 329 -5.01 17.97 7.49
CA HIS A 329 -3.93 18.68 8.18
C HIS A 329 -3.77 18.52 9.70
N LEU A 330 -2.66 17.88 10.11
CA LEU A 330 -1.50 18.50 10.81
C LEU A 330 -0.69 17.44 11.56
N LEU A 331 0.57 17.18 11.18
CA LEU A 331 1.62 16.73 12.12
C LEU A 331 2.96 17.29 11.66
N PHE A 332 3.63 18.07 12.52
CA PHE A 332 4.94 17.75 13.11
C PHE A 332 5.53 18.96 13.85
N GLY A 333 6.03 18.71 15.05
CA GLY A 333 6.94 19.60 15.74
C GLY A 333 7.30 19.09 17.12
N SER A 334 8.45 18.41 17.26
CA SER A 334 9.54 18.86 18.13
C SER A 334 10.70 17.86 18.16
N SER A 335 11.83 18.35 17.65
CA SER A 335 13.18 17.87 17.89
C SER A 335 13.56 18.11 19.35
N LEU A 336 14.16 17.12 20.00
CA LEU A 336 14.97 17.32 21.21
C LEU A 336 16.43 17.06 20.85
N ALA A 337 17.14 18.17 20.66
CA ALA A 337 18.58 18.22 20.66
C ALA A 337 19.11 17.85 22.06
N ARG A 338 20.17 17.05 22.11
CA ARG A 338 21.06 16.94 23.26
C ARG A 338 22.36 17.67 22.94
N GLU A 339 22.70 18.64 23.79
CA GLU A 339 24.07 19.10 24.02
C GLU A 339 24.89 18.02 24.74
#